data_AF-A0A0S4QDR8-F1
#
_entry.id   AF-A0A0S4QDR8-F1
#
_cell.length_a   1.000
_cell.length_b   1.000
_cell.length_c   1.000
_cell.angle_alpha   90.00
_cell.angle_beta   90.00
_cell.angle_gamma   90.00
#
_symmetry.space_group_name_H-M   'P 1'
#
loop_
_entity.id
_entity.type
_entity.pdbx_description
1 polymer ?
#
loop_
_entity_poly.entity_id
_entity_poly.type
_entity_poly.pdbx_seq_one_letter_code
_entity_poly.pdbx_strand_id
1 'polypeptide(L)'
;MTEPVTGPPAGKIFPRNLTARADHVVRGNPAASRPESGVDNCYPGLEFDQRNLDKAFFPGLTFEFHRPDGAVLRAVDATGIAAERGLTDADLPLHLWAVCGRTTVDQTEADIPTFSCANLGGLDVWRLVHDLMPGRIAILLGPPPGISSPGADVVNGSLNGFRRGDRSVVQRDPDGTVLAVLVADRARYLDPEGVIDPEVYLPGELTRSLCAPWQYDFRDCGCFYWAASKPDVVTSADGQVPYVNFQRADRTAVPPPADLPTEAGRREQELDYAEMLHAWNDLAVVLGGRETAGVAPPPPPGPTAGELARQEVLDELNYLATVEHALSVEYLFAHYSLDAPRLLPDDADEHTRRVHAAATEVYSIAVDEMRHLRWVNEALAMLGQPPNVGRASRIHRQLDRPFQLEPLTPAQLDWFIEVERPSQGTASGVDGMYVQLLTTIDARPDLFPERDRLVHLIKLIIDEGGEHFRRFGLVKGHLAGLAPESYLRTLRADPVDALTEGLADLSDQNYALLLNALQATFALGDRAGGQLLEQARRAMFSLHETNHLLAARGVQPRFALPVPVTLPVPVADHAAGIRRAQETVAELGGAPERRLVLQHGAAHEALLAELQAAGAGTIAAGGTIAPPAQPPPPRTQG
;
A
#
# COMPACT_ATOMS: atom_id res chain seq x y z
N MET A 1 -39.71 27.39 8.03
CA MET A 1 -40.02 26.29 7.10
C MET A 1 -39.87 26.83 5.69
N THR A 2 -38.79 26.46 5.03
CA THR A 2 -38.49 26.77 3.63
C THR A 2 -38.17 25.43 2.98
N GLU A 3 -38.87 25.11 1.90
CA GLU A 3 -38.76 23.84 1.19
C GLU A 3 -37.33 23.54 0.70
N PRO A 4 -36.90 22.27 0.68
CA PRO A 4 -35.60 21.91 0.12
C PRO A 4 -35.64 21.98 -1.41
N VAL A 5 -34.69 22.73 -1.98
CA VAL A 5 -34.44 22.84 -3.41
C VAL A 5 -34.03 21.46 -3.96
N THR A 6 -34.89 20.82 -4.74
CA THR A 6 -34.65 19.54 -5.41
C THR A 6 -34.05 19.74 -6.81
N GLY A 7 -32.95 20.48 -6.88
CA GLY A 7 -32.18 20.67 -8.11
C GLY A 7 -30.69 20.46 -7.85
N PRO A 8 -29.96 19.73 -8.72
CA PRO A 8 -28.52 19.61 -8.57
C PRO A 8 -27.86 21.00 -8.66
N PRO A 9 -26.79 21.25 -7.89
CA PRO A 9 -26.10 22.53 -7.88
C PRO A 9 -25.58 22.91 -9.27
N ALA A 10 -25.71 24.19 -9.63
CA ALA A 10 -25.25 24.72 -10.90
C ALA A 10 -23.73 24.48 -11.06
N GLY A 11 -23.33 23.91 -12.21
CA GLY A 11 -21.92 23.67 -12.55
C GLY A 11 -21.51 22.20 -12.70
N LYS A 12 -22.37 21.22 -12.40
CA LYS A 12 -22.09 19.81 -12.69
C LYS A 12 -22.35 19.48 -14.17
N ILE A 13 -21.30 19.05 -14.88
CA ILE A 13 -21.38 18.51 -16.24
C ILE A 13 -22.05 17.13 -16.18
N PHE A 14 -23.11 16.94 -16.98
CA PHE A 14 -23.82 15.66 -17.10
C PHE A 14 -23.39 14.97 -18.40
N PRO A 15 -22.77 13.78 -18.37
CA PRO A 15 -22.45 13.04 -19.58
C PRO A 15 -23.75 12.52 -20.23
N ARG A 16 -24.18 13.15 -21.32
CA ARG A 16 -25.42 12.83 -22.03
C ARG A 16 -25.38 11.53 -22.84
N ASN A 17 -24.19 10.94 -23.03
CA ASN A 17 -23.96 9.79 -23.91
C ASN A 17 -23.68 8.48 -23.18
N LEU A 18 -23.85 8.39 -21.86
CA LEU A 18 -23.58 7.17 -21.11
C LEU A 18 -24.44 5.98 -21.58
N THR A 19 -25.67 6.25 -22.03
CA THR A 19 -26.58 5.24 -22.58
C THR A 19 -26.27 4.83 -24.01
N ALA A 20 -25.61 5.67 -24.82
CA ALA A 20 -25.29 5.38 -26.22
C ALA A 20 -24.09 4.43 -26.40
N ARG A 21 -23.25 4.26 -25.37
CA ARG A 21 -22.12 3.32 -25.36
C ARG A 21 -22.43 1.96 -24.73
N ALA A 22 -23.62 1.78 -24.13
CA ALA A 22 -24.01 0.57 -23.41
C ALA A 22 -24.83 -0.44 -24.26
N ASP A 23 -25.08 -0.16 -25.54
CA ASP A 23 -26.10 -0.87 -26.33
C ASP A 23 -25.69 -2.26 -26.84
N HIS A 24 -24.44 -2.69 -26.63
CA HIS A 24 -24.04 -4.07 -26.92
C HIS A 24 -22.99 -4.62 -25.94
N VAL A 25 -23.46 -5.36 -24.94
CA VAL A 25 -22.63 -6.15 -24.02
C VAL A 25 -22.42 -7.53 -24.64
N VAL A 26 -21.25 -7.77 -25.25
CA VAL A 26 -20.85 -9.10 -25.73
C VAL A 26 -20.84 -10.07 -24.55
N ARG A 27 -21.47 -11.26 -24.71
CA ARG A 27 -21.51 -12.28 -23.66
C ARG A 27 -20.20 -13.07 -23.62
N GLY A 28 -19.62 -13.23 -22.43
CA GLY A 28 -18.46 -14.12 -22.21
C GLY A 28 -17.46 -13.57 -21.20
N ASN A 29 -17.14 -12.27 -21.30
CA ASN A 29 -16.15 -11.64 -20.45
C ASN A 29 -16.82 -10.78 -19.34
N PRO A 30 -16.44 -10.94 -18.06
CA PRO A 30 -16.94 -10.08 -16.97
C PRO A 30 -16.58 -8.61 -17.22
N ALA A 31 -17.37 -7.68 -16.68
CA ALA A 31 -17.20 -6.24 -16.95
C ALA A 31 -15.78 -5.75 -16.66
N ALA A 32 -15.15 -6.25 -15.59
CA ALA A 32 -13.80 -5.89 -15.16
C ALA A 32 -12.66 -6.43 -16.05
N SER A 33 -12.96 -7.25 -17.06
CA SER A 33 -11.96 -7.77 -18.00
C SER A 33 -12.11 -7.15 -19.40
N ARG A 34 -12.84 -6.04 -19.52
CA ARG A 34 -13.11 -5.37 -20.78
C ARG A 34 -12.31 -4.08 -20.87
N PRO A 35 -11.85 -3.66 -22.06
CA PRO A 35 -11.10 -2.40 -22.22
C PRO A 35 -11.83 -1.17 -21.67
N GLU A 36 -13.17 -1.16 -21.75
CA GLU A 36 -14.04 -0.11 -21.21
C GLU A 36 -14.09 0.00 -19.67
N SER A 37 -13.59 -1.01 -18.96
CA SER A 37 -13.41 -0.96 -17.50
C SER A 37 -12.04 -0.44 -17.07
N GLY A 38 -11.11 -0.30 -18.01
CA GLY A 38 -9.78 0.24 -17.74
C GLY A 38 -9.84 1.73 -17.40
N VAL A 39 -9.01 2.15 -16.44
CA VAL A 39 -8.90 3.56 -16.08
C VAL A 39 -7.85 4.22 -16.99
N ASP A 40 -8.32 4.88 -18.05
CA ASP A 40 -7.54 5.52 -19.12
C ASP A 40 -6.75 6.78 -18.67
N ASN A 41 -6.56 6.96 -17.36
CA ASN A 41 -5.79 8.08 -16.79
C ASN A 41 -4.38 7.70 -16.33
N CYS A 42 -4.08 6.40 -16.27
CA CYS A 42 -2.77 5.87 -15.91
C CYS A 42 -2.06 5.50 -17.21
N TYR A 43 -0.89 6.08 -17.44
CA TYR A 43 -0.11 5.80 -18.63
C TYR A 43 1.13 5.03 -18.22
N PRO A 44 1.28 3.72 -18.52
CA PRO A 44 0.30 2.76 -19.05
C PRO A 44 -0.76 2.33 -18.01
N GLY A 45 -1.92 1.85 -18.47
CA GLY A 45 -3.03 1.42 -17.61
C GLY A 45 -2.66 0.22 -16.73
N LEU A 46 -3.36 0.04 -15.60
CA LEU A 46 -3.09 -1.02 -14.62
C LEU A 46 -3.46 -2.42 -15.14
N GLU A 47 -4.36 -2.49 -16.12
CA GLU A 47 -4.94 -3.73 -16.65
C GLU A 47 -4.18 -4.24 -17.88
N PHE A 48 -3.67 -3.32 -18.71
CA PHE A 48 -2.82 -3.60 -19.87
C PHE A 48 -2.17 -2.32 -20.38
N ASP A 49 -1.04 -2.47 -21.07
CA ASP A 49 -0.34 -1.40 -21.73
C ASP A 49 -0.89 -1.16 -23.15
N GLN A 50 -1.65 -0.08 -23.31
CA GLN A 50 -2.27 0.32 -24.57
C GLN A 50 -1.28 0.55 -25.72
N ARG A 51 0.00 0.83 -25.43
CA ARG A 51 1.05 0.93 -26.46
C ARG A 51 1.24 -0.39 -27.20
N ASN A 52 1.00 -1.51 -26.52
CA ASN A 52 1.03 -2.83 -27.14
C ASN A 52 -0.19 -3.08 -28.05
N LEU A 53 -1.27 -2.29 -27.96
CA LEU A 53 -2.35 -2.29 -28.97
C LEU A 53 -1.92 -1.48 -30.19
N ASP A 54 -1.46 -0.25 -29.99
CA ASP A 54 -1.11 0.65 -31.10
C ASP A 54 0.13 0.18 -31.89
N LYS A 55 0.89 -0.80 -31.39
CA LYS A 55 2.03 -1.40 -32.13
C LYS A 55 1.63 -1.92 -33.51
N ALA A 56 0.39 -2.36 -33.68
CA ALA A 56 -0.13 -2.91 -34.93
C ALA A 56 -1.22 -2.01 -35.55
N PHE A 57 -1.12 -0.69 -35.36
CA PHE A 57 -2.09 0.28 -35.91
C PHE A 57 -2.21 0.25 -37.45
N PHE A 58 -1.15 -0.18 -38.14
CA PHE A 58 -1.13 -0.35 -39.59
C PHE A 58 -1.16 -1.85 -39.93
N PRO A 59 -2.08 -2.32 -40.78
CA PRO A 59 -2.27 -3.74 -41.02
C PRO A 59 -1.01 -4.41 -41.59
N GLY A 60 -0.63 -5.54 -40.99
CA GLY A 60 0.55 -6.32 -41.37
C GLY A 60 1.89 -5.77 -40.89
N LEU A 61 1.91 -4.71 -40.07
CA LEU A 61 3.14 -4.09 -39.56
C LEU A 61 3.13 -4.04 -38.02
N THR A 62 4.29 -4.28 -37.40
CA THR A 62 4.47 -4.14 -35.94
C THR A 62 5.54 -3.12 -35.60
N PHE A 63 5.21 -2.11 -34.81
CA PHE A 63 6.09 -1.03 -34.39
C PHE A 63 6.52 -1.15 -32.91
N GLU A 64 7.70 -0.61 -32.60
CA GLU A 64 8.17 -0.38 -31.23
C GLU A 64 8.28 1.13 -30.98
N PHE A 65 7.67 1.60 -29.89
CA PHE A 65 7.59 3.01 -29.52
C PHE A 65 8.46 3.40 -28.32
N HIS A 66 9.04 2.43 -27.60
CA HIS A 66 9.79 2.67 -26.36
C HIS A 66 11.26 3.00 -26.63
N ARG A 67 11.52 3.95 -27.54
CA ARG A 67 12.88 4.31 -27.92
C ARG A 67 13.06 5.83 -28.08
N PRO A 68 14.24 6.38 -27.76
CA PRO A 68 14.51 7.80 -27.95
C PRO A 68 14.68 8.19 -29.43
N ASP A 69 14.95 7.23 -30.32
CA ASP A 69 15.23 7.47 -31.75
C ASP A 69 13.99 7.37 -32.68
N GLY A 70 12.79 7.27 -32.10
CA GLY A 70 11.52 7.28 -32.84
C GLY A 70 10.78 5.94 -32.83
N ALA A 71 9.75 5.81 -33.68
CA ALA A 71 8.99 4.57 -33.81
C ALA A 71 9.62 3.65 -34.86
N VAL A 72 10.07 2.48 -34.43
CA VAL A 72 10.80 1.52 -35.27
C VAL A 72 9.86 0.43 -35.74
N LEU A 73 9.84 0.16 -37.04
CA LEU A 73 9.19 -1.01 -37.61
C LEU A 73 10.02 -2.25 -37.29
N ARG A 74 9.41 -3.20 -36.57
CA ARG A 74 10.06 -4.42 -36.06
C ARG A 74 9.70 -5.70 -36.81
N ALA A 75 8.52 -5.75 -37.42
CA ALA A 75 8.10 -6.89 -38.20
C ALA A 75 7.18 -6.46 -39.34
N VAL A 76 7.33 -7.12 -40.47
CA VAL A 76 6.44 -7.08 -41.63
C VAL A 76 5.84 -8.48 -41.77
N ASP A 77 4.54 -8.60 -41.55
CA ASP A 77 3.84 -9.87 -41.75
C ASP A 77 3.93 -10.30 -43.22
N ALA A 78 3.84 -11.61 -43.46
CA ALA A 78 3.83 -12.19 -44.79
C ALA A 78 2.56 -11.82 -45.59
N THR A 79 1.59 -11.16 -44.95
CA THR A 79 0.32 -10.72 -45.51
C THR A 79 0.17 -9.19 -45.47
N GLY A 80 -0.73 -8.65 -46.28
CA GLY A 80 -1.05 -7.23 -46.31
C GLY A 80 -0.26 -6.40 -47.32
N ILE A 81 -0.61 -5.11 -47.40
CA ILE A 81 -0.16 -4.22 -48.50
C ILE A 81 1.35 -4.01 -48.52
N ALA A 82 2.02 -4.12 -47.38
CA ALA A 82 3.48 -4.03 -47.30
C ALA A 82 4.14 -5.20 -48.05
N ALA A 83 3.75 -6.44 -47.72
CA ALA A 83 4.24 -7.66 -48.36
C ALA A 83 3.84 -7.74 -49.84
N GLU A 84 2.63 -7.31 -50.21
CA GLU A 84 2.19 -7.24 -51.61
C GLU A 84 3.05 -6.29 -52.46
N ARG A 85 3.57 -5.22 -51.85
CA ARG A 85 4.53 -4.29 -52.48
C ARG A 85 5.99 -4.75 -52.32
N GLY A 86 6.18 -5.94 -51.76
CA GLY A 86 7.45 -6.62 -51.63
C GLY A 86 8.31 -6.13 -50.47
N LEU A 87 7.77 -5.39 -49.49
CA LEU A 87 8.48 -5.07 -48.24
C LEU A 87 8.51 -6.33 -47.36
N THR A 88 9.66 -6.63 -46.75
CA THR A 88 9.86 -7.83 -45.92
C THR A 88 10.72 -7.52 -44.70
N ASP A 89 10.83 -8.47 -43.76
CA ASP A 89 11.73 -8.35 -42.60
C ASP A 89 13.21 -8.13 -42.97
N ALA A 90 13.63 -8.51 -44.19
CA ALA A 90 15.00 -8.28 -44.67
C ALA A 90 15.31 -6.80 -44.93
N ASP A 91 14.28 -5.94 -45.04
CA ASP A 91 14.41 -4.50 -45.28
C ASP A 91 14.48 -3.70 -43.96
N LEU A 92 14.38 -4.37 -42.80
CA LEU A 92 14.37 -3.74 -41.47
C LEU A 92 15.79 -3.48 -40.93
N PRO A 93 15.99 -2.48 -40.04
CA PRO A 93 14.97 -1.63 -39.42
C PRO A 93 14.59 -0.41 -40.26
N LEU A 94 13.30 -0.08 -40.27
CA LEU A 94 12.76 1.17 -40.81
C LEU A 94 12.09 1.97 -39.69
N HIS A 95 11.99 3.28 -39.87
CA HIS A 95 11.36 4.20 -38.93
C HIS A 95 10.12 4.83 -39.55
N LEU A 96 9.11 5.09 -38.72
CA LEU A 96 7.97 5.89 -39.12
C LEU A 96 8.41 7.36 -39.26
N TRP A 97 8.46 7.85 -40.49
CA TRP A 97 8.86 9.23 -40.80
C TRP A 97 7.68 10.20 -40.79
N ALA A 98 6.50 9.74 -41.21
CA ALA A 98 5.29 10.54 -41.20
C ALA A 98 4.03 9.67 -41.20
N VAL A 99 2.95 10.23 -40.67
CA VAL A 99 1.62 9.62 -40.68
C VAL A 99 0.56 10.62 -41.12
N CYS A 100 -0.37 10.19 -41.96
CA CYS A 100 -1.50 10.98 -42.45
C CYS A 100 -2.79 10.24 -42.13
N GLY A 101 -3.68 10.89 -41.38
CA GLY A 101 -4.94 10.32 -40.94
C GLY A 101 -5.72 11.32 -40.09
N ARG A 102 -7.00 11.04 -39.88
CA ARG A 102 -7.86 11.88 -39.05
C ARG A 102 -7.48 11.70 -37.58
N THR A 103 -7.45 12.79 -36.83
CA THR A 103 -7.30 12.80 -35.37
C THR A 103 -8.51 13.35 -34.64
N THR A 104 -9.42 14.03 -35.36
CA THR A 104 -10.63 14.60 -34.76
C THR A 104 -11.89 14.32 -35.60
N VAL A 105 -13.04 14.30 -34.93
CA VAL A 105 -14.33 13.94 -35.56
C VAL A 105 -14.80 14.96 -36.61
N ASP A 106 -14.35 16.21 -36.51
CA ASP A 106 -14.66 17.33 -37.40
C ASP A 106 -13.81 17.35 -38.67
N GLN A 107 -12.67 16.66 -38.70
CA GLN A 107 -11.87 16.50 -39.92
C GLN A 107 -12.61 15.64 -40.94
N THR A 108 -12.65 16.11 -42.19
CA THR A 108 -13.25 15.37 -43.32
C THR A 108 -12.17 14.66 -44.13
N GLU A 109 -12.54 13.71 -44.98
CA GLU A 109 -11.62 13.04 -45.90
C GLU A 109 -10.85 13.98 -46.84
N ALA A 110 -11.34 15.21 -47.05
CA ALA A 110 -10.66 16.23 -47.85
C ALA A 110 -9.65 17.06 -47.03
N ASP A 111 -9.81 17.11 -45.71
CA ASP A 111 -9.09 17.97 -44.76
C ASP A 111 -8.40 17.14 -43.68
N ILE A 112 -7.51 16.26 -44.13
CA ILE A 112 -6.75 15.33 -43.27
C ILE A 112 -5.32 15.85 -43.11
N PRO A 113 -4.83 16.02 -41.86
CA PRO A 113 -3.45 16.45 -41.60
C PRO A 113 -2.42 15.35 -41.93
N THR A 114 -1.20 15.79 -42.23
CA THR A 114 -0.01 14.93 -42.26
C THR A 114 0.91 15.39 -41.14
N PHE A 115 1.29 14.46 -40.26
CA PHE A 115 2.17 14.71 -39.14
C PHE A 115 3.56 14.17 -39.44
N SER A 116 4.56 15.03 -39.29
CA SER A 116 5.97 14.64 -39.33
C SER A 116 6.36 14.00 -38.01
N CYS A 117 7.07 12.87 -38.08
CA CYS A 117 7.66 12.19 -36.93
C CYS A 117 9.14 12.58 -36.72
N ALA A 118 9.61 13.64 -37.39
CA ALA A 118 10.99 14.07 -37.31
C ALA A 118 11.38 14.57 -35.92
N ASN A 119 12.54 14.14 -35.44
CA ASN A 119 13.09 14.52 -34.13
C ASN A 119 12.15 14.21 -32.96
N LEU A 120 11.18 13.32 -33.15
CA LEU A 120 10.29 12.85 -32.10
C LEU A 120 10.83 11.54 -31.54
N GLY A 121 10.84 11.42 -30.21
CA GLY A 121 11.04 10.12 -29.56
C GLY A 121 9.88 9.18 -29.89
N GLY A 122 10.07 7.88 -29.74
CA GLY A 122 9.08 6.88 -30.09
C GLY A 122 7.74 7.07 -29.36
N LEU A 123 7.74 7.61 -28.14
CA LEU A 123 6.51 7.92 -27.42
C LEU A 123 5.77 9.15 -27.94
N ASP A 124 6.49 10.16 -28.41
CA ASP A 124 5.88 11.31 -29.07
C ASP A 124 5.24 10.88 -30.39
N VAL A 125 5.88 9.96 -31.11
CA VAL A 125 5.33 9.34 -32.32
C VAL A 125 4.12 8.46 -31.98
N TRP A 126 4.18 7.67 -30.92
CA TRP A 126 3.05 6.87 -30.44
C TRP A 126 1.82 7.75 -30.18
N ARG A 127 1.98 8.93 -29.56
CA ARG A 127 0.85 9.84 -29.31
C ARG A 127 0.14 10.25 -30.60
N LEU A 128 0.91 10.52 -31.66
CA LEU A 128 0.34 10.82 -32.98
C LEU A 128 -0.43 9.63 -33.57
N VAL A 129 0.08 8.41 -33.40
CA VAL A 129 -0.55 7.16 -33.85
C VAL A 129 -1.81 6.83 -33.04
N HIS A 130 -1.75 7.08 -31.74
CA HIS A 130 -2.84 6.84 -30.80
C HIS A 130 -4.05 7.71 -31.12
N ASP A 131 -3.81 9.00 -31.38
CA ASP A 131 -4.84 9.98 -31.72
C ASP A 131 -5.53 9.70 -33.07
N LEU A 132 -5.01 8.77 -33.89
CA LEU A 132 -5.64 8.42 -35.17
C LEU A 132 -7.03 7.81 -34.96
N MET A 133 -8.01 8.35 -35.66
CA MET A 133 -9.35 7.79 -35.78
C MET A 133 -9.38 6.61 -36.76
N PRO A 134 -10.41 5.74 -36.67
CA PRO A 134 -10.68 4.75 -37.72
C PRO A 134 -10.86 5.41 -39.09
N GLY A 135 -10.29 4.82 -40.14
CA GLY A 135 -10.40 5.31 -41.51
C GLY A 135 -9.15 5.05 -42.33
N ARG A 136 -9.13 5.57 -43.57
CA ARG A 136 -7.99 5.44 -44.48
C ARG A 136 -6.82 6.27 -43.97
N ILE A 137 -5.66 5.65 -43.79
CA ILE A 137 -4.42 6.29 -43.38
C ILE A 137 -3.31 6.06 -44.40
N ALA A 138 -2.30 6.91 -44.36
CA ALA A 138 -1.06 6.70 -45.10
C ALA A 138 0.14 6.92 -44.18
N ILE A 139 1.14 6.06 -44.32
CA ILE A 139 2.40 6.14 -43.56
C ILE A 139 3.57 6.26 -44.53
N LEU A 140 4.62 6.94 -44.07
CA LEU A 140 5.92 6.96 -44.73
C LEU A 140 6.95 6.29 -43.83
N LEU A 141 7.67 5.32 -44.39
CA LEU A 141 8.72 4.56 -43.74
C LEU A 141 10.04 4.79 -44.46
N GLY A 142 11.14 4.90 -43.72
CA GLY A 142 12.48 5.00 -44.27
C GLY A 142 13.56 4.59 -43.27
N PRO A 143 14.85 4.58 -43.67
CA PRO A 143 15.96 4.28 -42.77
C PRO A 143 16.11 5.35 -41.67
N PRO A 144 16.99 5.16 -40.68
CA PRO A 144 17.45 6.28 -39.85
C PRO A 144 18.25 7.29 -40.72
N PRO A 145 18.27 8.64 -40.46
CA PRO A 145 17.60 9.43 -39.44
C PRO A 145 16.63 10.53 -39.99
N GLY A 146 15.33 10.37 -39.72
CA GLY A 146 14.32 11.44 -39.70
C GLY A 146 13.91 12.06 -41.05
N ILE A 147 13.02 13.07 -41.02
CA ILE A 147 12.54 13.80 -42.21
C ILE A 147 13.65 14.63 -42.92
N SER A 148 14.83 14.71 -42.33
CA SER A 148 16.02 15.30 -42.96
C SER A 148 16.77 14.33 -43.87
N SER A 149 16.35 13.07 -43.92
CA SER A 149 16.96 12.05 -44.78
C SER A 149 16.56 12.23 -46.25
N PRO A 150 17.46 11.92 -47.21
CA PRO A 150 17.10 11.86 -48.63
C PRO A 150 15.85 11.01 -48.86
N GLY A 151 14.88 11.53 -49.62
CA GLY A 151 13.60 10.86 -49.88
C GLY A 151 12.45 11.22 -48.92
N ALA A 152 12.72 11.95 -47.84
CA ALA A 152 11.69 12.41 -46.90
C ALA A 152 10.82 13.56 -47.46
N ASP A 153 11.26 14.24 -48.53
CA ASP A 153 10.55 15.35 -49.16
C ASP A 153 9.16 14.96 -49.70
N VAL A 154 8.91 13.65 -49.86
CA VAL A 154 7.61 13.05 -50.18
C VAL A 154 6.51 13.51 -49.18
N VAL A 155 6.89 13.93 -47.96
CA VAL A 155 5.96 14.38 -46.91
C VAL A 155 5.31 15.75 -47.16
N ASN A 156 5.88 16.63 -48.01
CA ASN A 156 5.41 18.02 -48.18
C ASN A 156 4.09 18.16 -48.98
N GLY A 157 3.01 17.55 -48.50
CA GLY A 157 1.65 17.60 -49.05
C GLY A 157 1.27 16.42 -49.94
N SER A 158 2.21 15.52 -50.27
CA SER A 158 1.93 14.39 -51.17
C SER A 158 1.38 13.15 -50.46
N LEU A 159 1.65 12.95 -49.16
CA LEU A 159 1.22 11.73 -48.45
C LEU A 159 -0.31 11.59 -48.42
N ASN A 160 -1.03 12.71 -48.20
CA ASN A 160 -2.48 12.75 -48.35
C ASN A 160 -2.92 12.50 -49.81
N GLY A 161 -2.11 12.89 -50.80
CA GLY A 161 -2.32 12.55 -52.21
C GLY A 161 -2.19 11.05 -52.50
N PHE A 162 -1.18 10.39 -51.94
CA PHE A 162 -1.03 8.92 -52.01
C PHE A 162 -2.23 8.23 -51.35
N ARG A 163 -2.65 8.70 -50.17
CA ARG A 163 -3.84 8.21 -49.46
C ARG A 163 -5.11 8.32 -50.32
N ARG A 164 -5.38 9.51 -50.88
CA ARG A 164 -6.56 9.78 -51.72
C ARG A 164 -6.56 9.00 -53.02
N GLY A 165 -5.37 8.73 -53.57
CA GLY A 165 -5.20 7.92 -54.78
C GLY A 165 -5.15 6.42 -54.52
N ASP A 166 -5.18 6.01 -53.26
CA ASP A 166 -4.96 4.64 -52.80
C ASP A 166 -3.68 3.98 -53.34
N ARG A 167 -2.57 4.72 -53.23
CA ARG A 167 -1.29 4.36 -53.83
C ARG A 167 -0.27 3.97 -52.77
N SER A 168 0.07 2.70 -52.73
CA SER A 168 1.20 2.17 -51.95
C SER A 168 2.41 1.91 -52.86
N VAL A 169 3.59 2.33 -52.44
CA VAL A 169 4.85 2.21 -53.19
C VAL A 169 5.97 1.83 -52.23
N VAL A 170 6.77 0.85 -52.61
CA VAL A 170 8.05 0.53 -51.98
C VAL A 170 9.14 0.80 -53.02
N GLN A 171 10.06 1.70 -52.71
CA GLN A 171 11.20 2.06 -53.54
C GLN A 171 12.47 1.49 -52.90
N ARG A 172 13.32 0.93 -53.76
CA ARG A 172 14.64 0.45 -53.38
C ARG A 172 15.67 1.16 -54.23
N ASP A 173 16.54 1.91 -53.59
CA ASP A 173 17.64 2.55 -54.27
C ASP A 173 18.78 1.54 -54.53
N PRO A 174 19.67 1.81 -55.51
CA PRO A 174 20.79 0.92 -55.83
C PRO A 174 21.75 0.65 -54.66
N ASP A 175 21.76 1.51 -53.65
CA ASP A 175 22.54 1.38 -52.43
C ASP A 175 21.86 0.50 -51.36
N GLY A 176 20.66 -0.02 -51.65
CA GLY A 176 19.87 -0.84 -50.74
C GLY A 176 18.96 -0.05 -49.81
N THR A 177 18.92 1.28 -49.92
CA THR A 177 18.00 2.11 -49.12
C THR A 177 16.55 1.83 -49.50
N VAL A 178 15.70 1.63 -48.48
CA VAL A 178 14.28 1.32 -48.66
C VAL A 178 13.44 2.49 -48.17
N LEU A 179 12.58 2.99 -49.07
CA LEU A 179 11.56 3.99 -48.77
C LEU A 179 10.18 3.40 -49.09
N ALA A 180 9.24 3.47 -48.16
CA ALA A 180 7.90 2.94 -48.38
C ALA A 180 6.81 3.95 -48.03
N VAL A 181 5.93 4.23 -48.98
CA VAL A 181 4.64 4.89 -48.75
C VAL A 181 3.58 3.81 -48.76
N LEU A 182 2.89 3.60 -47.65
CA LEU A 182 1.85 2.58 -47.55
C LEU A 182 0.52 3.20 -47.17
N VAL A 183 -0.53 2.78 -47.87
CA VAL A 183 -1.91 3.23 -47.68
C VAL A 183 -2.77 2.02 -47.35
N ALA A 184 -3.54 2.12 -46.26
CA ALA A 184 -4.50 1.12 -45.82
C ALA A 184 -5.54 1.76 -44.89
N ASP A 185 -6.59 1.02 -44.55
CA ASP A 185 -7.44 1.40 -43.44
C ASP A 185 -6.69 1.11 -42.13
N ARG A 186 -6.78 2.00 -41.14
CA ARG A 186 -6.21 1.79 -39.81
C ARG A 186 -6.73 0.46 -39.26
N ALA A 187 -5.81 -0.37 -38.78
CA ALA A 187 -6.15 -1.67 -38.23
C ALA A 187 -7.14 -1.51 -37.08
N ARG A 188 -8.09 -2.45 -37.00
CA ARG A 188 -8.99 -2.55 -35.87
C ARG A 188 -8.34 -3.44 -34.82
N TYR A 189 -8.38 -3.01 -33.57
CA TYR A 189 -7.92 -3.83 -32.44
C TYR A 189 -8.92 -4.93 -32.09
N LEU A 190 -10.20 -4.72 -32.42
CA LEU A 190 -11.29 -5.62 -32.13
C LEU A 190 -11.84 -6.27 -33.41
N ASP A 191 -12.11 -7.57 -33.32
CA ASP A 191 -12.82 -8.35 -34.32
C ASP A 191 -14.32 -7.92 -34.43
N PRO A 192 -15.10 -8.48 -35.37
CA PRO A 192 -16.54 -8.20 -35.49
C PRO A 192 -17.35 -8.52 -34.22
N GLU A 193 -16.89 -9.47 -33.42
CA GLU A 193 -17.47 -9.92 -32.16
C GLU A 193 -17.07 -9.04 -30.96
N GLY A 194 -16.18 -8.06 -31.16
CA GLY A 194 -15.73 -7.13 -30.13
C GLY A 194 -14.63 -7.68 -29.22
N VAL A 195 -13.93 -8.73 -29.65
CA VAL A 195 -12.80 -9.34 -28.95
C VAL A 195 -11.49 -8.83 -29.56
N ILE A 196 -10.46 -8.65 -28.72
CA ILE A 196 -9.12 -8.30 -29.20
C ILE A 196 -8.60 -9.42 -30.10
N ASP A 197 -8.17 -9.06 -31.31
CA ASP A 197 -7.75 -10.04 -32.33
C ASP A 197 -6.55 -10.88 -31.82
N PRO A 198 -6.74 -12.18 -31.53
CA PRO A 198 -5.69 -13.03 -30.98
C PRO A 198 -4.64 -13.44 -32.02
N GLU A 199 -4.89 -13.23 -33.31
CA GLU A 199 -3.89 -13.46 -34.37
C GLU A 199 -2.88 -12.30 -34.42
N VAL A 200 -3.28 -11.11 -33.96
CA VAL A 200 -2.43 -9.90 -33.93
C VAL A 200 -1.80 -9.68 -32.56
N TYR A 201 -2.54 -9.94 -31.47
CA TYR A 201 -2.09 -9.75 -30.09
C TYR A 201 -2.02 -11.09 -29.37
N LEU A 202 -0.81 -11.60 -29.18
CA LEU A 202 -0.59 -12.89 -28.53
C LEU A 202 -0.89 -12.81 -27.02
N PRO A 203 -1.27 -13.93 -26.38
CA PRO A 203 -1.48 -13.97 -24.94
C PRO A 203 -0.29 -13.41 -24.15
N GLY A 204 -0.58 -12.48 -23.23
CA GLY A 204 0.42 -11.80 -22.40
C GLY A 204 1.10 -10.59 -23.06
N GLU A 205 0.92 -10.33 -24.35
CA GLU A 205 1.56 -9.17 -24.99
C GLU A 205 1.03 -7.83 -24.50
N LEU A 206 -0.24 -7.77 -24.11
CA LEU A 206 -0.85 -6.57 -23.57
C LEU A 206 -0.36 -6.26 -22.14
N THR A 207 0.09 -7.28 -21.41
CA THR A 207 0.54 -7.15 -20.01
C THR A 207 2.06 -7.24 -19.86
N ARG A 208 2.80 -7.63 -20.90
CA ARG A 208 4.26 -7.90 -20.83
C ARG A 208 5.08 -6.72 -20.32
N SER A 209 4.66 -5.51 -20.63
CA SER A 209 5.36 -4.31 -20.18
C SER A 209 4.93 -3.89 -18.79
N LEU A 210 3.76 -4.29 -18.28
CA LEU A 210 3.29 -4.01 -16.90
C LEU A 210 4.25 -4.49 -15.82
N CYS A 211 5.06 -5.51 -16.15
CA CYS A 211 6.10 -6.02 -15.26
C CYS A 211 7.34 -5.12 -15.17
N ALA A 212 7.45 -4.05 -15.96
CA ALA A 212 8.49 -3.05 -15.76
C ALA A 212 8.11 -2.20 -14.54
N PRO A 213 8.81 -2.30 -13.40
CA PRO A 213 8.42 -1.64 -12.15
C PRO A 213 8.51 -0.10 -12.22
N TRP A 214 9.01 0.44 -13.33
CA TRP A 214 9.31 1.86 -13.55
C TRP A 214 8.34 2.56 -14.52
N GLN A 215 7.16 1.98 -14.70
CA GLN A 215 6.12 2.54 -15.56
C GLN A 215 5.59 3.90 -15.08
N TYR A 216 4.99 4.64 -16.02
CA TYR A 216 5.05 6.11 -16.20
C TYR A 216 4.13 6.97 -15.30
N ASP A 217 3.60 6.46 -14.19
CA ASP A 217 2.39 7.05 -13.63
C ASP A 217 2.59 8.05 -12.45
N PHE A 218 3.84 8.37 -12.03
CA PHE A 218 4.01 9.05 -10.72
C PHE A 218 4.68 10.42 -10.70
N ARG A 219 5.45 10.84 -11.73
CA ARG A 219 6.08 12.18 -11.72
C ARG A 219 5.10 13.30 -12.09
N ASP A 220 4.27 13.07 -13.11
CA ASP A 220 3.51 14.13 -13.78
C ASP A 220 1.98 14.07 -13.51
N CYS A 221 1.50 12.98 -12.88
CA CYS A 221 0.07 12.77 -12.64
C CYS A 221 -0.48 13.63 -11.48
N GLY A 222 0.37 14.03 -10.53
CA GLY A 222 -0.05 14.80 -9.33
C GLY A 222 -1.07 14.07 -8.44
N CYS A 223 -1.43 12.84 -8.77
CA CYS A 223 -2.35 11.99 -8.03
C CYS A 223 -1.59 11.24 -6.93
N PHE A 224 -1.55 11.82 -5.73
CA PHE A 224 -1.02 11.20 -4.50
C PHE A 224 -1.80 9.97 -4.00
N TYR A 225 -2.68 9.38 -4.82
CA TYR A 225 -3.67 8.40 -4.39
C TYR A 225 -3.16 6.96 -4.43
N TRP A 226 -2.13 6.65 -5.22
CA TRP A 226 -1.63 5.29 -5.40
C TRP A 226 -0.21 5.10 -4.85
N ALA A 227 -0.08 4.13 -3.95
CA ALA A 227 1.21 3.63 -3.48
C ALA A 227 1.81 2.68 -4.52
N ALA A 228 2.36 3.23 -5.60
CA ALA A 228 3.18 2.45 -6.51
C ALA A 228 4.66 2.65 -6.16
N SER A 229 5.40 1.56 -6.25
CA SER A 229 6.78 1.39 -5.79
C SER A 229 7.84 2.12 -6.63
N LYS A 230 7.55 3.28 -7.23
CA LYS A 230 8.58 4.14 -7.84
C LYS A 230 9.01 5.17 -6.80
N PRO A 231 10.16 4.99 -6.15
CA PRO A 231 10.63 5.96 -5.18
C PRO A 231 11.35 7.08 -5.93
N ASP A 232 10.75 8.27 -5.98
CA ASP A 232 11.41 9.44 -6.57
C ASP A 232 12.66 9.82 -5.77
N VAL A 233 12.59 9.62 -4.45
CA VAL A 233 13.67 9.85 -3.49
C VAL A 233 13.95 8.57 -2.73
N VAL A 234 15.22 8.15 -2.74
CA VAL A 234 15.70 6.95 -2.06
C VAL A 234 16.91 7.26 -1.19
N THR A 235 17.26 6.29 -0.34
CA THR A 235 18.58 6.23 0.28
C THR A 235 19.58 5.59 -0.69
N SER A 236 20.76 6.19 -0.80
CA SER A 236 21.91 5.65 -1.55
C SER A 236 22.29 4.22 -1.14
N ALA A 237 22.92 3.48 -2.06
CA ALA A 237 23.21 2.07 -1.85
C ALA A 237 24.09 1.76 -0.64
N ASP A 238 24.95 2.68 -0.21
CA ASP A 238 25.78 2.59 0.99
C ASP A 238 25.09 3.08 2.28
N GLY A 239 23.91 3.70 2.16
CA GLY A 239 23.13 4.21 3.28
C GLY A 239 23.59 5.57 3.80
N GLN A 240 24.60 6.19 3.19
CA GLN A 240 25.21 7.42 3.72
C GLN A 240 24.42 8.68 3.33
N VAL A 241 23.78 8.65 2.17
CA VAL A 241 22.94 9.75 1.68
C VAL A 241 21.47 9.33 1.75
N PRO A 242 20.66 9.92 2.66
CA PRO A 242 19.27 9.51 2.90
C PRO A 242 18.30 10.01 1.81
N TYR A 243 18.68 11.05 1.08
CA TYR A 243 17.86 11.64 0.02
C TYR A 243 18.68 11.75 -1.26
N VAL A 244 18.46 10.82 -2.20
CA VAL A 244 18.98 10.88 -3.56
C VAL A 244 17.86 10.72 -4.56
N ASN A 245 17.96 11.45 -5.67
CA ASN A 245 17.05 11.27 -6.80
C ASN A 245 17.33 9.91 -7.44
N PHE A 246 16.33 9.02 -7.46
CA PHE A 246 16.46 7.71 -8.07
C PHE A 246 16.62 7.80 -9.60
N GLN A 247 16.01 8.81 -10.22
CA GLN A 247 16.01 8.98 -11.68
C GLN A 247 17.33 9.56 -12.21
N ARG A 248 18.32 9.86 -11.36
CA ARG A 248 19.61 10.41 -11.81
C ARG A 248 20.29 9.52 -12.87
N ALA A 249 20.77 10.14 -13.94
CA ALA A 249 21.56 9.49 -14.98
C ALA A 249 22.96 9.14 -14.48
N ASP A 250 23.63 10.05 -13.76
CA ASP A 250 24.92 9.78 -13.14
C ASP A 250 24.74 9.16 -11.74
N ARG A 251 24.98 7.85 -11.67
CA ARG A 251 24.95 7.07 -10.42
C ARG A 251 26.33 6.93 -9.77
N THR A 252 27.38 7.49 -10.35
CA THR A 252 28.77 7.33 -9.93
C THR A 252 29.35 8.54 -9.17
N ALA A 253 28.73 9.71 -9.30
CA ALA A 253 29.16 10.91 -8.60
C ALA A 253 29.10 10.78 -7.07
N VAL A 254 30.17 11.22 -6.40
CA VAL A 254 30.28 11.29 -4.93
C VAL A 254 30.73 12.71 -4.53
N PRO A 255 29.88 13.51 -3.84
CA PRO A 255 28.49 13.20 -3.48
C PRO A 255 27.57 13.15 -4.72
N PRO A 256 26.39 12.51 -4.61
CA PRO A 256 25.38 12.56 -5.67
C PRO A 256 25.02 14.01 -6.04
N PRO A 257 24.64 14.29 -7.30
CA PRO A 257 24.22 15.62 -7.71
C PRO A 257 23.06 16.12 -6.86
N ALA A 258 23.09 17.41 -6.50
CA ALA A 258 21.98 18.03 -5.79
C ALA A 258 20.75 18.11 -6.69
N ASP A 259 19.57 17.87 -6.11
CA ASP A 259 18.32 18.04 -6.84
C ASP A 259 18.12 19.51 -7.26
N LEU A 260 17.68 19.72 -8.50
CA LEU A 260 17.51 21.06 -9.08
C LEU A 260 16.06 21.52 -8.98
N PRO A 261 15.80 22.80 -8.64
CA PRO A 261 14.44 23.29 -8.43
C PRO A 261 13.66 23.52 -9.74
N THR A 262 14.30 23.40 -10.90
CA THR A 262 13.67 23.65 -12.20
C THR A 262 13.51 22.36 -13.00
N GLU A 263 12.37 22.23 -13.69
CA GLU A 263 12.09 21.06 -14.53
C GLU A 263 13.15 20.88 -15.62
N ALA A 264 13.56 21.97 -16.28
CA ALA A 264 14.59 21.94 -17.31
C ALA A 264 15.95 21.47 -16.75
N GLY A 265 16.35 21.95 -15.57
CA GLY A 265 17.59 21.52 -14.93
C GLY A 265 17.57 20.05 -14.50
N ARG A 266 16.44 19.57 -13.97
CA ARG A 266 16.28 18.15 -13.61
C ARG A 266 16.36 17.24 -14.82
N ARG A 267 15.72 17.59 -15.95
CA ARG A 267 15.78 16.82 -17.20
C ARG A 267 17.19 16.65 -17.77
N GLU A 268 18.13 17.53 -17.45
CA GLU A 268 19.54 17.40 -17.87
C GLU A 268 20.32 16.36 -17.05
N GLN A 269 19.82 15.98 -15.88
CA GLN A 269 20.49 15.09 -14.92
C GLN A 269 19.74 13.79 -14.67
N GLU A 270 18.51 13.67 -15.14
CA GLU A 270 17.63 12.51 -14.99
C GLU A 270 17.64 11.65 -16.26
N LEU A 271 17.55 10.33 -16.06
CA LEU A 271 17.12 9.42 -17.10
C LEU A 271 15.68 9.79 -17.46
N ASP A 272 15.43 9.96 -18.75
CA ASP A 272 14.09 10.02 -19.22
C ASP A 272 13.41 8.66 -19.09
N TYR A 273 12.12 8.75 -19.27
CA TYR A 273 11.16 7.69 -19.20
C TYR A 273 11.46 6.51 -20.17
N ALA A 274 11.85 6.80 -21.41
CA ALA A 274 12.20 5.78 -22.40
C ALA A 274 13.54 5.12 -22.04
N GLU A 275 14.49 5.91 -21.54
CA GLU A 275 15.76 5.44 -21.01
C GLU A 275 15.57 4.51 -19.80
N MET A 276 14.68 4.87 -18.87
CA MET A 276 14.34 4.02 -17.71
C MET A 276 13.71 2.69 -18.11
N LEU A 277 12.79 2.68 -19.08
CA LEU A 277 12.22 1.43 -19.61
C LEU A 277 13.26 0.60 -20.34
N HIS A 278 14.16 1.23 -21.08
CA HIS A 278 15.22 0.51 -21.78
C HIS A 278 16.22 -0.10 -20.80
N ALA A 279 16.60 0.66 -19.78
CA ALA A 279 17.59 0.28 -18.76
C ALA A 279 16.99 -0.46 -17.55
N TRP A 280 15.72 -0.88 -17.58
CA TRP A 280 15.01 -1.34 -16.38
C TRP A 280 15.70 -2.50 -15.64
N ASN A 281 16.40 -3.36 -16.37
CA ASN A 281 17.19 -4.48 -15.83
C ASN A 281 18.50 -4.05 -15.16
N ASP A 282 19.02 -2.87 -15.53
CA ASP A 282 20.29 -2.32 -15.06
C ASP A 282 20.08 -1.30 -13.92
N LEU A 283 18.85 -0.80 -13.76
CA LEU A 283 18.49 0.08 -12.64
C LEU A 283 18.52 -0.69 -11.31
N ALA A 284 19.00 0.00 -10.26
CA ALA A 284 19.05 -0.57 -8.92
C ALA A 284 17.64 -0.91 -8.42
N VAL A 285 17.46 -2.09 -7.83
CA VAL A 285 16.22 -2.43 -7.13
C VAL A 285 16.16 -1.63 -5.84
N VAL A 286 14.98 -1.15 -5.46
CA VAL A 286 14.80 -0.42 -4.20
C VAL A 286 14.07 -1.31 -3.19
N LEU A 287 14.74 -1.59 -2.07
CA LEU A 287 14.20 -2.39 -0.96
C LEU A 287 14.31 -1.56 0.32
N GLY A 288 13.22 -1.44 1.08
CA GLY A 288 13.20 -0.64 2.30
C GLY A 288 13.58 0.84 2.09
N GLY A 289 13.22 1.41 0.93
CA GLY A 289 13.58 2.80 0.57
C GLY A 289 15.05 3.01 0.20
N ARG A 290 15.84 1.94 0.02
CA ARG A 290 17.28 2.00 -0.29
C ARG A 290 17.61 1.33 -1.63
N GLU A 291 18.46 1.96 -2.43
CA GLU A 291 19.01 1.31 -3.64
C GLU A 291 19.85 0.08 -3.27
N THR A 292 19.69 -1.01 -4.00
CA THR A 292 20.43 -2.24 -3.78
C THR A 292 21.20 -2.61 -5.04
N ALA A 293 22.52 -2.76 -4.92
CA ALA A 293 23.41 -3.16 -6.03
C ALA A 293 23.28 -4.65 -6.40
N GLY A 294 22.46 -5.39 -5.65
CA GLY A 294 22.13 -6.80 -5.85
C GLY A 294 21.45 -7.35 -4.61
N VAL A 295 20.48 -8.23 -4.81
CA VAL A 295 19.92 -9.05 -3.73
C VAL A 295 20.79 -10.29 -3.65
N ALA A 296 21.84 -10.26 -2.81
CA ALA A 296 22.34 -11.51 -2.27
C ALA A 296 21.34 -11.89 -1.18
N PRO A 297 20.44 -12.87 -1.39
CA PRO A 297 19.64 -13.36 -0.28
C PRO A 297 20.66 -13.76 0.80
N PRO A 298 20.58 -13.22 2.03
CA PRO A 298 21.40 -13.74 3.09
C PRO A 298 21.19 -15.26 3.10
N PRO A 299 22.24 -16.07 3.33
CA PRO A 299 22.04 -17.49 3.51
C PRO A 299 20.92 -17.64 4.55
N PRO A 300 19.86 -18.40 4.26
CA PRO A 300 18.75 -18.52 5.19
C PRO A 300 19.35 -18.88 6.54
N PRO A 301 18.99 -18.16 7.62
CA PRO A 301 19.49 -18.51 8.94
C PRO A 301 19.20 -20.00 9.13
N GLY A 302 20.26 -20.79 9.26
CA GLY A 302 20.11 -22.24 9.44
C GLY A 302 19.25 -22.46 10.68
N PRO A 303 18.30 -23.40 10.68
CA PRO A 303 17.47 -23.65 11.84
C PRO A 303 18.35 -24.09 13.00
N THR A 304 18.65 -23.18 13.92
CA THR A 304 19.40 -23.48 15.15
C THR A 304 18.49 -24.05 16.24
N ALA A 305 17.18 -23.86 16.10
CA ALA A 305 16.15 -24.48 16.92
C ALA A 305 15.41 -25.53 16.08
N GLY A 306 15.15 -26.70 16.65
CA GLY A 306 14.36 -27.74 15.96
C GLY A 306 12.96 -27.26 15.60
N GLU A 307 12.36 -27.90 14.60
CA GLU A 307 10.96 -27.66 14.22
C GLU A 307 10.02 -27.87 15.40
N LEU A 308 9.05 -26.96 15.57
CA LEU A 308 8.04 -27.07 16.62
C LEU A 308 6.92 -28.03 16.18
N ALA A 309 6.35 -28.78 17.12
CA ALA A 309 5.10 -29.50 16.92
C ALA A 309 3.93 -28.52 16.77
N ARG A 310 2.83 -28.97 16.13
CA ARG A 310 1.64 -28.11 15.93
C ARG A 310 1.13 -27.49 17.24
N GLN A 311 1.07 -28.27 18.33
CA GLN A 311 0.62 -27.74 19.62
C GLN A 311 1.56 -26.65 20.17
N GLU A 312 2.88 -26.82 20.02
CA GLU A 312 3.86 -25.83 20.46
C GLU A 312 3.72 -24.52 19.67
N VAL A 313 3.41 -24.58 18.37
CA VAL A 313 3.08 -23.39 17.56
C VAL A 313 1.83 -22.67 18.09
N LEU A 314 0.78 -23.43 18.46
CA LEU A 314 -0.45 -22.84 19.02
C LEU A 314 -0.22 -22.21 20.39
N ASP A 315 0.56 -22.87 21.24
CA ASP A 315 0.89 -22.39 22.59
C ASP A 315 1.74 -21.11 22.48
N GLU A 316 2.71 -21.06 21.57
CA GLU A 316 3.57 -19.90 21.34
C GLU A 316 2.77 -18.73 20.75
N LEU A 317 1.88 -18.94 19.76
CA LEU A 317 1.00 -17.89 19.24
C LEU A 317 0.05 -17.34 20.33
N ASN A 318 -0.49 -18.20 21.18
CA ASN A 318 -1.31 -17.77 22.32
C ASN A 318 -0.49 -16.92 23.29
N TYR A 319 0.75 -17.32 23.57
CA TYR A 319 1.63 -16.54 24.43
C TYR A 319 1.99 -15.19 23.81
N LEU A 320 2.37 -15.17 22.53
CA LEU A 320 2.72 -13.95 21.80
C LEU A 320 1.59 -12.93 21.75
N ALA A 321 0.33 -13.37 21.61
CA ALA A 321 -0.81 -12.47 21.71
C ALA A 321 -0.81 -11.70 23.06
N THR A 322 -0.42 -12.35 24.15
CA THR A 322 -0.32 -11.69 25.45
C THR A 322 0.91 -10.79 25.58
N VAL A 323 1.96 -11.04 24.81
CA VAL A 323 3.18 -10.21 24.74
C VAL A 323 2.90 -8.91 23.98
N GLU A 324 2.26 -8.95 22.81
CA GLU A 324 1.94 -7.73 22.04
C GLU A 324 0.98 -6.82 22.83
N HIS A 325 0.07 -7.44 23.56
CA HIS A 325 -0.79 -6.68 24.48
C HIS A 325 0.00 -6.07 25.64
N ALA A 326 1.03 -6.74 26.17
CA ALA A 326 1.88 -6.17 27.21
C ALA A 326 2.69 -4.97 26.66
N LEU A 327 3.34 -5.14 25.51
CA LEU A 327 4.16 -4.11 24.86
C LEU A 327 3.33 -2.89 24.48
N SER A 328 2.18 -3.07 23.81
CA SER A 328 1.26 -1.97 23.49
C SER A 328 0.88 -1.14 24.72
N VAL A 329 0.63 -1.77 25.86
CA VAL A 329 0.27 -1.07 27.12
C VAL A 329 1.48 -0.38 27.75
N GLU A 330 2.66 -1.01 27.78
CA GLU A 330 3.89 -0.36 28.27
C GLU A 330 4.25 0.88 27.43
N TYR A 331 4.13 0.78 26.11
CA TYR A 331 4.43 1.88 25.18
C TYR A 331 3.40 3.01 25.30
N LEU A 332 2.11 2.68 25.45
CA LEU A 332 1.07 3.66 25.76
C LEU A 332 1.36 4.39 27.08
N PHE A 333 1.71 3.66 28.14
CA PHE A 333 2.02 4.28 29.43
C PHE A 333 3.23 5.21 29.33
N ALA A 334 4.29 4.77 28.66
CA ALA A 334 5.47 5.57 28.39
C ALA A 334 5.12 6.85 27.61
N HIS A 335 4.24 6.77 26.62
CA HIS A 335 3.70 7.94 25.92
C HIS A 335 3.00 8.92 26.87
N TYR A 336 2.10 8.45 27.74
CA TYR A 336 1.41 9.33 28.70
C TYR A 336 2.34 9.92 29.76
N SER A 337 3.50 9.29 30.00
CA SER A 337 4.52 9.82 30.91
C SER A 337 5.28 11.02 30.37
N LEU A 338 5.28 11.23 29.05
CA LEU A 338 5.95 12.38 28.43
C LEU A 338 5.12 13.66 28.63
N ASP A 339 5.79 14.76 28.97
CA ASP A 339 5.17 16.08 29.08
C ASP A 339 5.02 16.74 27.70
N ALA A 340 4.36 16.02 26.79
CA ALA A 340 4.01 16.49 25.47
C ALA A 340 2.55 16.97 25.43
N PRO A 341 2.23 18.08 24.75
CA PRO A 341 0.85 18.42 24.43
C PRO A 341 0.28 17.40 23.43
N ARG A 342 -1.01 17.08 23.55
CA ARG A 342 -1.70 16.16 22.61
C ARG A 342 -1.69 16.68 21.17
N LEU A 343 -1.86 17.99 21.01
CA LEU A 343 -1.75 18.69 19.72
C LEU A 343 -0.63 19.71 19.86
N LEU A 344 0.32 19.69 18.94
CA LEU A 344 1.43 20.64 18.92
C LEU A 344 0.92 22.05 18.59
N PRO A 345 1.13 23.06 19.45
CA PRO A 345 0.82 24.45 19.12
C PRO A 345 1.75 25.00 18.02
N ASP A 346 1.22 25.89 17.17
CA ASP A 346 2.01 26.52 16.09
C ASP A 346 3.20 27.34 16.62
N ASP A 347 3.09 27.86 17.85
CA ASP A 347 4.08 28.67 18.55
C ASP A 347 4.95 27.88 19.55
N ALA A 348 4.92 26.54 19.50
CA ALA A 348 5.70 25.68 20.39
C ALA A 348 7.21 26.02 20.35
N ASP A 349 7.88 25.95 21.49
CA ASP A 349 9.34 26.08 21.52
C ASP A 349 10.03 24.78 21.07
N GLU A 350 11.35 24.83 20.93
CA GLU A 350 12.12 23.69 20.45
C GLU A 350 12.08 22.50 21.41
N HIS A 351 12.05 22.78 22.72
CA HIS A 351 11.91 21.74 23.73
C HIS A 351 10.59 20.98 23.56
N THR A 352 9.48 21.70 23.48
CA THR A 352 8.14 21.15 23.30
C THR A 352 8.02 20.37 21.99
N ARG A 353 8.59 20.89 20.89
CA ARG A 353 8.62 20.17 19.60
C ARG A 353 9.34 18.83 19.71
N ARG A 354 10.49 18.78 20.37
CA ARG A 354 11.28 17.56 20.55
C ARG A 354 10.56 16.53 21.42
N VAL A 355 9.97 16.96 22.54
CA VAL A 355 9.21 16.07 23.44
C VAL A 355 7.93 15.58 22.75
N HIS A 356 7.25 16.42 21.99
CA HIS A 356 6.09 16.02 21.18
C HIS A 356 6.48 15.01 20.10
N ALA A 357 7.56 15.23 19.35
CA ALA A 357 8.04 14.27 18.35
C ALA A 357 8.36 12.90 18.97
N ALA A 358 9.05 12.88 20.11
CA ALA A 358 9.28 11.65 20.87
C ALA A 358 7.96 10.98 21.29
N ALA A 359 6.99 11.74 21.81
CA ALA A 359 5.70 11.20 22.23
C ALA A 359 4.88 10.64 21.07
N THR A 360 4.90 11.30 19.91
CA THR A 360 4.22 10.84 18.71
C THR A 360 4.82 9.54 18.19
N GLU A 361 6.15 9.42 18.17
CA GLU A 361 6.81 8.17 17.75
C GLU A 361 6.44 7.00 18.68
N VAL A 362 6.55 7.19 20.01
CA VAL A 362 6.19 6.16 20.99
C VAL A 362 4.72 5.75 20.86
N TYR A 363 3.82 6.72 20.66
CA TYR A 363 2.39 6.44 20.46
C TYR A 363 2.15 5.61 19.19
N SER A 364 2.78 6.00 18.09
CA SER A 364 2.63 5.29 16.83
C SER A 364 3.19 3.86 16.90
N ILE A 365 4.31 3.63 17.61
CA ILE A 365 4.80 2.26 17.89
C ILE A 365 3.78 1.49 18.75
N ALA A 366 3.17 2.11 19.76
CA ALA A 366 2.12 1.44 20.54
C ALA A 366 0.89 1.03 19.69
N VAL A 367 0.55 1.82 18.66
CA VAL A 367 -0.52 1.48 17.70
C VAL A 367 -0.11 0.30 16.81
N ASP A 368 1.16 0.23 16.42
CA ASP A 368 1.72 -0.88 15.65
C ASP A 368 1.63 -2.20 16.46
N GLU A 369 1.93 -2.17 17.76
CA GLU A 369 1.72 -3.32 18.66
C GLU A 369 0.25 -3.78 18.77
N MET A 370 -0.72 -2.84 18.74
CA MET A 370 -2.15 -3.19 18.69
C MET A 370 -2.51 -3.90 17.38
N ARG A 371 -1.83 -3.54 16.28
CA ARG A 371 -1.98 -4.21 14.99
C ARG A 371 -1.34 -5.60 15.01
N HIS A 372 -0.22 -5.79 15.70
CA HIS A 372 0.40 -7.11 15.89
C HIS A 372 -0.53 -8.02 16.69
N LEU A 373 -1.09 -7.53 17.81
CA LEU A 373 -2.11 -8.26 18.58
C LEU A 373 -3.28 -8.74 17.71
N ARG A 374 -3.75 -7.90 16.77
CA ARG A 374 -4.79 -8.29 15.80
C ARG A 374 -4.32 -9.41 14.89
N TRP A 375 -3.13 -9.30 14.29
CA TRP A 375 -2.59 -10.29 13.37
C TRP A 375 -2.34 -11.64 14.03
N VAL A 376 -1.88 -11.67 15.29
CA VAL A 376 -1.74 -12.91 16.05
C VAL A 376 -3.11 -13.56 16.29
N ASN A 377 -4.12 -12.77 16.65
CA ASN A 377 -5.48 -13.28 16.83
C ASN A 377 -6.10 -13.78 15.51
N GLU A 378 -5.76 -13.17 14.38
CA GLU A 378 -6.14 -13.63 13.05
C GLU A 378 -5.48 -14.99 12.72
N ALA A 379 -4.19 -15.14 13.03
CA ALA A 379 -3.47 -16.41 12.88
C ALA A 379 -4.06 -17.51 13.79
N LEU A 380 -4.38 -17.18 15.05
CA LEU A 380 -5.09 -18.09 15.97
C LEU A 380 -6.44 -18.53 15.41
N ALA A 381 -7.23 -17.60 14.85
CA ALA A 381 -8.53 -17.90 14.25
C ALA A 381 -8.39 -18.84 13.04
N MET A 382 -7.41 -18.62 12.16
CA MET A 382 -7.13 -19.53 11.03
C MET A 382 -6.78 -20.95 11.50
N LEU A 383 -6.12 -21.07 12.66
CA LEU A 383 -5.76 -22.33 13.28
C LEU A 383 -6.87 -22.93 14.16
N GLY A 384 -8.07 -22.34 14.14
CA GLY A 384 -9.24 -22.79 14.90
C GLY A 384 -9.14 -22.56 16.40
N GLN A 385 -8.27 -21.66 16.86
CA GLN A 385 -8.13 -21.29 18.26
C GLN A 385 -9.07 -20.15 18.65
N PRO A 386 -9.52 -20.09 19.92
CA PRO A 386 -10.24 -18.93 20.42
C PRO A 386 -9.30 -17.71 20.48
N PRO A 387 -9.85 -16.48 20.39
CA PRO A 387 -9.05 -15.28 20.53
C PRO A 387 -8.50 -15.13 21.94
N ASN A 388 -7.31 -14.55 22.02
CA ASN A 388 -6.60 -14.26 23.26
C ASN A 388 -6.23 -12.77 23.30
N VAL A 389 -6.91 -12.03 24.17
CA VAL A 389 -6.63 -10.63 24.51
C VAL A 389 -6.07 -10.48 25.94
N GLY A 390 -5.56 -11.58 26.51
CA GLY A 390 -4.84 -11.55 27.78
C GLY A 390 -3.58 -10.70 27.69
N ARG A 391 -2.93 -10.44 28.82
CA ARG A 391 -1.68 -9.66 28.89
C ARG A 391 -0.64 -10.44 29.67
N ALA A 392 0.56 -10.55 29.11
CA ALA A 392 1.65 -11.28 29.72
C ALA A 392 2.03 -10.57 31.03
N SER A 393 2.12 -11.32 32.13
CA SER A 393 2.70 -10.80 33.37
C SER A 393 4.23 -10.74 33.28
N ARG A 394 4.82 -11.43 32.30
CA ARG A 394 6.26 -11.54 32.11
C ARG A 394 6.61 -11.89 30.66
N ILE A 395 7.64 -11.24 30.14
CA ILE A 395 8.19 -11.49 28.80
C ILE A 395 9.35 -12.48 28.95
N HIS A 396 9.15 -13.73 28.50
CA HIS A 396 10.01 -14.90 28.70
C HIS A 396 11.11 -15.03 27.62
N ARG A 397 11.98 -16.04 27.77
CA ARG A 397 13.23 -16.35 27.03
C ARG A 397 14.51 -15.75 27.62
N GLN A 398 15.04 -14.67 27.04
CA GLN A 398 16.36 -14.13 27.41
C GLN A 398 16.28 -12.79 28.15
N LEU A 399 15.18 -12.05 27.97
CA LEU A 399 14.99 -10.73 28.56
C LEU A 399 14.45 -10.79 30.00
N ASP A 400 13.64 -11.81 30.28
CA ASP A 400 13.20 -12.22 31.61
C ASP A 400 12.65 -11.09 32.50
N ARG A 401 11.83 -10.20 31.93
CA ARG A 401 11.33 -9.00 32.62
C ARG A 401 9.83 -9.08 32.93
N PRO A 402 9.39 -8.74 34.17
CA PRO A 402 7.97 -8.60 34.48
C PRO A 402 7.36 -7.40 33.75
N PHE A 403 6.08 -7.51 33.39
CA PHE A 403 5.30 -6.40 32.87
C PHE A 403 5.24 -5.28 33.92
N GLN A 404 5.59 -4.06 33.53
CA GLN A 404 5.62 -2.90 34.43
C GLN A 404 5.24 -1.60 33.70
N LEU A 405 4.40 -0.80 34.34
CA LEU A 405 4.04 0.53 33.88
C LEU A 405 5.11 1.53 34.34
N GLU A 406 6.11 1.77 33.49
CA GLU A 406 7.25 2.65 33.80
C GLU A 406 7.27 3.89 32.90
N PRO A 407 7.56 5.09 33.44
CA PRO A 407 7.80 6.29 32.63
C PRO A 407 8.93 6.09 31.62
N LEU A 408 8.94 6.87 30.53
CA LEU A 408 9.98 6.82 29.49
C LEU A 408 11.32 7.44 29.95
N THR A 409 11.87 6.90 31.03
CA THR A 409 13.23 7.21 31.48
C THR A 409 14.25 6.74 30.44
N PRO A 410 15.48 7.26 30.46
CA PRO A 410 16.53 6.79 29.54
C PRO A 410 16.75 5.27 29.62
N ALA A 411 16.68 4.69 30.82
CA ALA A 411 16.79 3.25 31.03
C ALA A 411 15.61 2.47 30.43
N GLN A 412 14.39 3.00 30.55
CA GLN A 412 13.21 2.37 29.95
C GLN A 412 13.25 2.45 28.42
N LEU A 413 13.73 3.55 27.86
CA LEU A 413 13.91 3.70 26.42
C LEU A 413 15.00 2.75 25.88
N ASP A 414 16.13 2.63 26.58
CA ASP A 414 17.17 1.66 26.22
C ASP A 414 16.66 0.22 26.26
N TRP A 415 15.76 -0.08 27.20
CA TRP A 415 15.06 -1.35 27.23
C TRP A 415 14.15 -1.57 26.02
N PHE A 416 13.33 -0.59 25.63
CA PHE A 416 12.49 -0.72 24.44
C PHE A 416 13.34 -0.95 23.18
N ILE A 417 14.48 -0.25 23.05
CA ILE A 417 15.44 -0.48 21.97
C ILE A 417 15.99 -1.92 21.99
N GLU A 418 16.24 -2.48 23.17
CA GLU A 418 16.73 -3.86 23.30
C GLU A 418 15.67 -4.91 22.95
N VAL A 419 14.41 -4.67 23.36
CA VAL A 419 13.26 -5.56 23.06
C VAL A 419 13.03 -5.65 21.55
N GLU A 420 12.98 -4.49 20.89
CA GLU A 420 12.68 -4.37 19.46
C GLU A 420 13.88 -4.68 18.56
N ARG A 421 15.06 -4.93 19.15
CA ARG A 421 16.26 -5.16 18.35
C ARG A 421 16.06 -6.38 17.45
N PRO A 422 16.28 -6.25 16.12
CA PRO A 422 16.14 -7.36 15.19
C PRO A 422 16.94 -8.56 15.66
N SER A 423 16.28 -9.71 15.64
CA SER A 423 16.86 -10.94 16.17
C SER A 423 17.93 -11.45 15.21
N GLN A 424 19.14 -11.73 15.71
CA GLN A 424 20.24 -12.29 14.89
C GLN A 424 20.07 -13.81 14.64
N GLY A 425 18.95 -14.41 15.06
CA GLY A 425 18.58 -15.82 14.91
C GLY A 425 17.24 -16.14 15.59
N THR A 426 16.80 -17.40 15.57
CA THR A 426 15.52 -17.85 16.16
C THR A 426 15.49 -17.87 17.70
N ALA A 427 16.64 -17.66 18.34
CA ALA A 427 16.85 -17.88 19.77
C ALA A 427 16.84 -16.61 20.64
N SER A 428 16.81 -15.42 20.05
CA SER A 428 16.87 -14.12 20.77
C SER A 428 15.76 -13.19 20.30
N GLY A 429 15.29 -12.26 21.14
CA GLY A 429 14.32 -11.22 20.78
C GLY A 429 12.88 -11.70 20.56
N VAL A 430 11.92 -10.76 20.47
CA VAL A 430 10.50 -11.04 20.15
C VAL A 430 10.38 -11.48 18.68
N ASP A 431 11.05 -10.78 17.76
CA ASP A 431 11.13 -11.18 16.35
C ASP A 431 11.60 -12.63 16.17
N GLY A 432 12.59 -13.08 16.96
CA GLY A 432 13.12 -14.43 16.89
C GLY A 432 12.06 -15.51 17.19
N MET A 433 11.04 -15.19 17.99
CA MET A 433 9.89 -16.06 18.25
C MET A 433 9.05 -16.22 16.98
N TYR A 434 8.72 -15.13 16.31
CA TYR A 434 7.99 -15.17 15.05
C TYR A 434 8.80 -15.81 13.92
N VAL A 435 10.12 -15.61 13.86
CA VAL A 435 10.98 -16.29 12.88
C VAL A 435 10.93 -17.81 13.06
N GLN A 436 10.92 -18.31 14.30
CA GLN A 436 10.80 -19.74 14.56
C GLN A 436 9.43 -20.30 14.15
N LEU A 437 8.35 -19.54 14.38
CA LEU A 437 7.01 -19.91 13.93
C LEU A 437 6.91 -19.92 12.40
N LEU A 438 7.41 -18.87 11.75
CA LEU A 438 7.45 -18.72 10.30
C LEU A 438 8.16 -19.91 9.63
N THR A 439 9.37 -20.22 10.11
CA THR A 439 10.19 -21.33 9.58
C THR A 439 9.52 -22.68 9.78
N THR A 440 8.90 -22.93 10.96
CA THR A 440 8.17 -24.17 11.22
C THR A 440 6.93 -24.31 10.34
N ILE A 441 6.12 -23.25 10.20
CA ILE A 441 4.88 -23.27 9.43
C ILE A 441 5.16 -23.49 7.94
N ASP A 442 6.20 -22.82 7.41
CA ASP A 442 6.60 -22.96 6.00
C ASP A 442 7.13 -24.37 5.69
N ALA A 443 7.93 -24.94 6.60
CA ALA A 443 8.51 -26.28 6.46
C ALA A 443 7.49 -27.42 6.58
N ARG A 444 6.31 -27.18 7.19
CA ARG A 444 5.33 -28.22 7.56
C ARG A 444 3.94 -27.99 6.94
N PRO A 445 3.80 -28.01 5.60
CA PRO A 445 2.50 -27.91 4.94
C PRO A 445 1.53 -29.04 5.33
N ASP A 446 2.05 -30.19 5.77
CA ASP A 446 1.27 -31.31 6.29
C ASP A 446 0.55 -30.94 7.60
N LEU A 447 1.20 -30.14 8.44
CA LEU A 447 0.64 -29.67 9.70
C LEU A 447 -0.09 -28.35 9.56
N PHE A 448 0.15 -27.55 8.51
CA PHE A 448 -0.46 -26.24 8.33
C PHE A 448 -0.98 -26.05 6.89
N PRO A 449 -2.18 -26.60 6.58
CA PRO A 449 -2.81 -26.39 5.27
C PRO A 449 -3.02 -24.91 4.92
N GLU A 450 -3.17 -24.06 5.93
CA GLU A 450 -3.37 -22.60 5.81
C GLU A 450 -2.05 -21.81 5.63
N ARG A 451 -0.92 -22.49 5.44
CA ARG A 451 0.43 -21.90 5.47
C ARG A 451 0.58 -20.63 4.64
N ASP A 452 -0.01 -20.55 3.45
CA ASP A 452 0.26 -19.45 2.50
C ASP A 452 -0.24 -18.11 3.08
N ARG A 453 -1.33 -18.15 3.87
CA ARG A 453 -1.85 -16.98 4.58
C ARG A 453 -1.13 -16.75 5.90
N LEU A 454 -0.84 -17.80 6.66
CA LEU A 454 -0.15 -17.71 7.95
C LEU A 454 1.27 -17.14 7.81
N VAL A 455 2.02 -17.61 6.81
CA VAL A 455 3.37 -17.11 6.48
C VAL A 455 3.32 -15.62 6.18
N HIS A 456 2.33 -15.16 5.41
CA HIS A 456 2.18 -13.73 5.10
C HIS A 456 1.89 -12.90 6.36
N LEU A 457 0.93 -13.31 7.19
CA LEU A 457 0.60 -12.60 8.43
C LEU A 457 1.77 -12.52 9.41
N ILE A 458 2.46 -13.64 9.65
CA ILE A 458 3.61 -13.68 10.56
C ILE A 458 4.76 -12.83 10.01
N LYS A 459 4.97 -12.84 8.69
CA LYS A 459 5.98 -12.00 8.07
C LYS A 459 5.69 -10.51 8.25
N LEU A 460 4.42 -10.08 8.16
CA LEU A 460 4.06 -8.68 8.41
C LEU A 460 4.46 -8.22 9.83
N ILE A 461 4.27 -9.08 10.84
CA ILE A 461 4.70 -8.79 12.21
C ILE A 461 6.22 -8.61 12.28
N ILE A 462 6.98 -9.55 11.70
CA ILE A 462 8.46 -9.52 11.69
C ILE A 462 8.99 -8.28 10.96
N ASP A 463 8.44 -7.98 9.79
CA ASP A 463 8.91 -6.86 8.95
C ASP A 463 8.66 -5.51 9.65
N GLU A 464 7.61 -5.41 10.47
CA GLU A 464 7.26 -4.20 11.21
C GLU A 464 8.06 -4.02 12.51
N GLY A 465 8.35 -5.11 13.24
CA GLY A 465 9.19 -5.07 14.45
C GLY A 465 10.59 -4.49 14.20
N GLY A 466 11.20 -4.81 13.06
CA GLY A 466 12.50 -4.24 12.68
C GLY A 466 12.50 -2.70 12.55
N GLU A 467 11.37 -2.09 12.23
CA GLU A 467 11.21 -0.63 12.15
C GLU A 467 11.04 0.01 13.54
N HIS A 468 10.49 -0.71 14.53
CA HIS A 468 10.35 -0.22 15.90
C HIS A 468 11.71 0.10 16.54
N PHE A 469 12.71 -0.77 16.35
CA PHE A 469 14.09 -0.53 16.81
C PHE A 469 14.63 0.82 16.32
N ARG A 470 14.46 1.11 15.03
CA ARG A 470 14.95 2.33 14.40
C ARG A 470 14.21 3.55 14.97
N ARG A 471 12.90 3.44 15.17
CA ARG A 471 12.04 4.53 15.66
C ARG A 471 12.26 4.83 17.13
N PHE A 472 12.47 3.83 18.00
CA PHE A 472 12.95 4.09 19.36
C PHE A 472 14.36 4.72 19.37
N GLY A 473 15.22 4.39 18.39
CA GLY A 473 16.46 5.12 18.14
C GLY A 473 16.24 6.62 17.83
N LEU A 474 15.21 6.97 17.04
CA LEU A 474 14.83 8.36 16.79
C LEU A 474 14.32 9.05 18.06
N VAL A 475 13.50 8.37 18.86
CA VAL A 475 13.04 8.88 20.17
C VAL A 475 14.24 9.24 21.05
N LYS A 476 15.26 8.37 21.09
CA LYS A 476 16.51 8.64 21.82
C LYS A 476 17.23 9.87 21.27
N GLY A 477 17.25 10.06 19.96
CA GLY A 477 17.77 11.28 19.31
C GLY A 477 16.99 12.54 19.70
N HIS A 478 15.66 12.49 19.68
CA HIS A 478 14.81 13.62 20.06
C HIS A 478 15.01 14.04 21.52
N LEU A 479 15.23 13.09 22.44
CA LEU A 479 15.43 13.36 23.86
C LEU A 479 16.90 13.60 24.26
N ALA A 480 17.84 13.44 23.34
CA ALA A 480 19.27 13.55 23.64
C ALA A 480 19.66 14.90 24.26
N GLY A 481 20.32 14.85 25.42
CA GLY A 481 20.76 16.04 26.15
C GLY A 481 19.68 16.78 26.94
N LEU A 482 18.43 16.31 26.93
CA LEU A 482 17.38 16.79 27.83
C LEU A 482 17.45 16.04 29.17
N ALA A 483 17.26 16.76 30.28
CA ALA A 483 17.16 16.13 31.59
C ALA A 483 15.79 15.44 31.73
N PRO A 484 15.68 14.22 32.31
CA PRO A 484 14.41 13.52 32.47
C PRO A 484 13.30 14.36 33.08
N GLU A 485 13.63 15.20 34.07
CA GLU A 485 12.69 16.08 34.78
C GLU A 485 12.12 17.18 33.88
N SER A 486 12.74 17.45 32.72
CA SER A 486 12.28 18.45 31.76
C SER A 486 11.29 17.92 30.73
N TYR A 487 11.25 16.60 30.51
CA TYR A 487 10.39 15.99 29.50
C TYR A 487 9.44 14.91 30.06
N LEU A 488 9.58 14.50 31.31
CA LEU A 488 8.69 13.57 32.00
C LEU A 488 7.71 14.30 32.91
N ARG A 489 6.49 13.80 32.96
CA ARG A 489 5.48 14.17 33.95
C ARG A 489 5.76 13.46 35.27
N THR A 490 5.54 14.14 36.38
CA THR A 490 5.44 13.51 37.69
C THR A 490 4.09 12.82 37.81
N LEU A 491 4.06 11.50 37.70
CA LEU A 491 2.84 10.70 37.79
C LEU A 491 2.74 10.00 39.14
N ARG A 492 1.57 10.07 39.77
CA ARG A 492 1.22 9.35 41.01
C ARG A 492 0.38 8.14 40.70
N ALA A 493 0.56 7.07 41.49
CA ALA A 493 -0.24 5.87 41.39
C ALA A 493 -1.69 6.09 41.84
N ASP A 494 -1.86 6.80 42.95
CA ASP A 494 -3.18 7.03 43.54
C ASP A 494 -3.78 8.36 43.08
N PRO A 495 -5.09 8.38 42.74
CA PRO A 495 -5.82 9.61 42.54
C PRO A 495 -5.81 10.48 43.81
N VAL A 496 -5.95 11.79 43.61
CA VAL A 496 -5.77 12.78 44.68
C VAL A 496 -7.04 13.49 45.09
N ASP A 497 -8.07 13.40 44.25
CA ASP A 497 -9.39 13.97 44.47
C ASP A 497 -10.44 13.14 43.73
N ALA A 498 -11.72 13.45 43.98
CA ALA A 498 -12.83 12.73 43.36
C ALA A 498 -12.88 12.86 41.82
N LEU A 499 -12.33 13.94 41.25
CA LEU A 499 -12.27 14.11 39.80
C LEU A 499 -11.22 13.17 39.17
N THR A 500 -10.02 13.12 39.74
CA THR A 500 -8.96 12.21 39.30
C THR A 500 -9.32 10.75 39.54
N GLU A 501 -10.08 10.43 40.59
CA GLU A 501 -10.65 9.10 40.79
C GLU A 501 -11.66 8.78 39.68
N GLY A 502 -12.60 9.69 39.40
CA GLY A 502 -13.58 9.51 38.31
C GLY A 502 -12.95 9.35 36.93
N LEU A 503 -11.84 10.06 36.64
CA LEU A 503 -11.08 9.89 35.41
C LEU A 503 -10.32 8.55 35.36
N ALA A 504 -9.74 8.11 36.48
CA ALA A 504 -9.08 6.81 36.58
C ALA A 504 -10.08 5.65 36.37
N ASP A 505 -11.24 5.75 37.00
CA ASP A 505 -12.34 4.80 36.82
C ASP A 505 -12.84 4.78 35.37
N LEU A 506 -13.03 5.95 34.75
CA LEU A 506 -13.45 6.03 33.35
C LEU A 506 -12.40 5.41 32.42
N SER A 507 -11.10 5.62 32.69
CA SER A 507 -10.01 5.01 31.94
C SER A 507 -10.06 3.48 32.00
N ASP A 508 -10.14 2.89 33.21
CA ASP A 508 -10.19 1.43 33.37
C ASP A 508 -11.46 0.83 32.77
N GLN A 509 -12.61 1.53 32.86
CA GLN A 509 -13.84 1.07 32.21
C GLN A 509 -13.74 1.10 30.68
N ASN A 510 -13.14 2.14 30.10
CA ASN A 510 -12.89 2.22 28.67
C ASN A 510 -11.94 1.13 28.19
N TYR A 511 -10.88 0.86 28.96
CA TYR A 511 -9.94 -0.20 28.66
C TYR A 511 -10.62 -1.59 28.73
N ALA A 512 -11.41 -1.87 29.77
CA ALA A 512 -12.15 -3.12 29.87
C ALA A 512 -13.18 -3.29 28.73
N LEU A 513 -13.94 -2.23 28.41
CA LEU A 513 -14.89 -2.23 27.30
C LEU A 513 -14.21 -2.49 25.95
N LEU A 514 -13.02 -1.92 25.74
CA LEU A 514 -12.22 -2.14 24.54
C LEU A 514 -11.78 -3.60 24.41
N LEU A 515 -11.24 -4.20 25.48
CA LEU A 515 -10.82 -5.62 25.46
C LEU A 515 -12.01 -6.54 25.17
N ASN A 516 -13.17 -6.25 25.74
CA ASN A 516 -14.40 -6.96 25.47
C ASN A 516 -14.83 -6.85 24.00
N ALA A 517 -14.71 -5.66 23.42
CA ALA A 517 -14.99 -5.44 22.01
C ALA A 517 -14.00 -6.14 21.08
N LEU A 518 -12.70 -6.16 21.42
CA LEU A 518 -11.68 -6.90 20.68
C LEU A 518 -11.95 -8.41 20.73
N GLN A 519 -12.22 -8.97 21.93
CA GLN A 519 -12.56 -10.38 22.09
C GLN A 519 -13.78 -10.78 21.25
N ALA A 520 -14.85 -9.97 21.30
CA ALA A 520 -16.06 -10.21 20.52
C ALA A 520 -15.81 -10.11 19.01
N THR A 521 -15.06 -9.09 18.58
CA THR A 521 -14.70 -8.87 17.18
C THR A 521 -13.89 -10.04 16.63
N PHE A 522 -12.84 -10.46 17.33
CA PHE A 522 -12.00 -11.58 16.89
C PHE A 522 -12.77 -12.90 16.89
N ALA A 523 -13.69 -13.12 17.84
CA ALA A 523 -14.51 -14.33 17.88
C ALA A 523 -15.54 -14.38 16.73
N LEU A 524 -16.02 -13.22 16.26
CA LEU A 524 -16.96 -13.12 15.15
C LEU A 524 -16.29 -13.20 13.78
N GLY A 525 -15.02 -12.78 13.67
CA GLY A 525 -14.28 -12.72 12.41
C GLY A 525 -15.00 -11.84 11.38
N ASP A 526 -15.20 -12.35 10.16
CA ASP A 526 -15.94 -11.66 9.08
C ASP A 526 -17.39 -11.32 9.41
N ARG A 527 -17.96 -11.91 10.48
CA ARG A 527 -19.31 -11.60 10.97
C ARG A 527 -19.33 -10.42 11.93
N ALA A 528 -18.17 -9.89 12.32
CA ALA A 528 -18.11 -8.66 13.10
C ALA A 528 -18.64 -7.51 12.24
N GLY A 529 -19.85 -7.04 12.53
CA GLY A 529 -20.47 -5.95 11.78
C GLY A 529 -19.61 -4.69 11.84
N GLY A 530 -19.57 -3.90 10.76
CA GLY A 530 -18.78 -2.66 10.70
C GLY A 530 -19.13 -1.63 11.79
N GLN A 531 -20.33 -1.72 12.37
CA GLN A 531 -20.75 -0.90 13.51
C GLN A 531 -19.97 -1.23 14.79
N LEU A 532 -19.72 -2.50 15.10
CA LEU A 532 -18.96 -2.91 16.29
C LEU A 532 -17.51 -2.37 16.22
N LEU A 533 -16.89 -2.47 15.04
CA LEU A 533 -15.54 -1.95 14.78
C LEU A 533 -15.48 -0.41 14.93
N GLU A 534 -16.43 0.31 14.36
CA GLU A 534 -16.49 1.77 14.46
C GLU A 534 -16.68 2.23 15.92
N GLN A 535 -17.54 1.54 16.69
CA GLN A 535 -17.75 1.89 18.09
C GLN A 535 -16.53 1.52 18.97
N ALA A 536 -15.85 0.41 18.70
CA ALA A 536 -14.60 0.06 19.38
C ALA A 536 -13.51 1.13 19.17
N ARG A 537 -13.38 1.63 17.93
CA ARG A 537 -12.46 2.73 17.60
C ARG A 537 -12.77 4.00 18.39
N ARG A 538 -14.05 4.32 18.60
CA ARG A 538 -14.46 5.46 19.43
C ARG A 538 -14.12 5.27 20.91
N ALA A 539 -14.27 4.06 21.44
CA ALA A 539 -13.82 3.73 22.79
C ALA A 539 -12.30 3.89 22.95
N MET A 540 -11.51 3.52 21.93
CA MET A 540 -10.06 3.78 21.91
C MET A 540 -9.74 5.28 22.00
N PHE A 541 -10.44 6.13 21.24
CA PHE A 541 -10.27 7.58 21.33
C PHE A 541 -10.67 8.13 22.70
N SER A 542 -11.75 7.61 23.30
CA SER A 542 -12.16 8.01 24.64
C SER A 542 -11.13 7.60 25.69
N LEU A 543 -10.58 6.39 25.63
CA LEU A 543 -9.49 5.93 26.49
C LEU A 543 -8.26 6.87 26.36
N HIS A 544 -7.86 7.16 25.13
CA HIS A 544 -6.71 8.01 24.85
C HIS A 544 -6.86 9.43 25.40
N GLU A 545 -8.02 10.06 25.18
CA GLU A 545 -8.31 11.39 25.70
C GLU A 545 -8.43 11.41 27.23
N THR A 546 -9.05 10.39 27.82
CA THR A 546 -9.15 10.24 29.29
C THR A 546 -7.76 10.13 29.92
N ASN A 547 -6.88 9.31 29.33
CA ASN A 547 -5.52 9.11 29.83
C ASN A 547 -4.66 10.37 29.73
N HIS A 548 -4.81 11.17 28.67
CA HIS A 548 -4.15 12.48 28.60
C HIS A 548 -4.65 13.43 29.70
N LEU A 549 -5.96 13.47 29.97
CA LEU A 549 -6.52 14.32 31.03
C LEU A 549 -6.08 13.87 32.43
N LEU A 550 -5.89 12.57 32.64
CA LEU A 550 -5.38 11.98 33.86
C LEU A 550 -3.88 12.29 34.06
N ALA A 551 -3.07 12.06 33.02
CA ALA A 551 -1.64 12.33 33.04
C ALA A 551 -1.34 13.83 33.21
N ALA A 552 -2.12 14.71 32.58
CA ALA A 552 -2.02 16.17 32.77
C ALA A 552 -2.28 16.62 34.22
N ARG A 553 -2.95 15.79 35.03
CA ARG A 553 -3.19 16.01 36.46
C ARG A 553 -2.18 15.30 37.37
N GLY A 554 -1.13 14.71 36.79
CA GLY A 554 -0.09 14.01 37.53
C GLY A 554 -0.58 12.71 38.17
N VAL A 555 -1.55 12.04 37.56
CA VAL A 555 -2.04 10.71 37.96
C VAL A 555 -1.83 9.75 36.79
N GLN A 556 -1.34 8.55 37.10
CA GLN A 556 -0.99 7.57 36.08
C GLN A 556 -2.20 6.74 35.64
N PRO A 557 -2.35 6.43 34.34
CA PRO A 557 -3.31 5.42 33.89
C PRO A 557 -3.01 4.06 34.50
N ARG A 558 -4.02 3.36 35.00
CA ARG A 558 -3.88 2.07 35.69
C ARG A 558 -3.78 0.90 34.71
N PHE A 559 -4.52 0.97 33.59
CA PHE A 559 -4.68 -0.15 32.65
C PHE A 559 -4.97 -1.46 33.37
N ALA A 560 -5.87 -1.41 34.36
CA ALA A 560 -6.19 -2.58 35.16
C ALA A 560 -6.81 -3.65 34.25
N LEU A 561 -6.22 -4.85 34.23
CA LEU A 561 -6.87 -5.95 33.54
C LEU A 561 -8.20 -6.21 34.26
N PRO A 562 -9.31 -6.31 33.52
CA PRO A 562 -10.52 -6.82 34.12
C PRO A 562 -10.25 -8.25 34.61
N VAL A 563 -10.93 -8.67 35.69
CA VAL A 563 -10.99 -10.08 36.10
C VAL A 563 -11.35 -10.92 34.86
N PRO A 564 -10.75 -12.10 34.63
CA PRO A 564 -10.93 -12.86 33.39
C PRO A 564 -12.39 -12.88 32.94
N VAL A 565 -12.68 -12.16 31.86
CA VAL A 565 -14.04 -12.03 31.36
C VAL A 565 -14.32 -13.25 30.51
N THR A 566 -15.10 -14.19 31.04
CA THR A 566 -15.71 -15.24 30.23
C THR A 566 -16.78 -14.61 29.35
N LEU A 567 -16.71 -14.84 28.03
CA LEU A 567 -17.82 -14.48 27.17
C LEU A 567 -19.07 -15.30 27.55
N PRO A 568 -20.26 -14.68 27.57
CA PRO A 568 -20.52 -13.27 27.25
C PRO A 568 -20.22 -12.31 28.42
N VAL A 569 -19.71 -11.13 28.07
CA VAL A 569 -19.42 -10.03 29.00
C VAL A 569 -20.70 -9.52 29.67
N PRO A 570 -20.76 -9.31 31.00
CA PRO A 570 -21.88 -8.64 31.66
C PRO A 570 -21.92 -7.15 31.27
N VAL A 571 -22.62 -6.82 30.18
CA VAL A 571 -22.76 -5.44 29.65
C VAL A 571 -23.35 -4.48 30.70
N ALA A 572 -24.21 -4.98 31.60
CA ALA A 572 -24.90 -4.17 32.60
C ALA A 572 -23.97 -3.52 33.64
N ASP A 573 -22.94 -4.24 34.10
CA ASP A 573 -22.01 -3.76 35.11
C ASP A 573 -21.06 -2.69 34.53
N HIS A 574 -20.58 -2.91 33.30
CA HIS A 574 -19.81 -1.90 32.55
C HIS A 574 -20.63 -0.65 32.27
N ALA A 575 -21.89 -0.79 31.85
CA ALA A 575 -22.77 0.33 31.60
C ALA A 575 -23.00 1.18 32.86
N ALA A 576 -23.17 0.55 34.02
CA ALA A 576 -23.32 1.26 35.29
C ALA A 576 -22.02 1.94 35.73
N GLY A 577 -20.87 1.28 35.56
CA GLY A 577 -19.55 1.84 35.85
C GLY A 577 -19.23 3.07 35.01
N ILE A 578 -19.40 2.96 33.69
CA ILE A 578 -19.17 4.06 32.74
C ILE A 578 -20.06 5.26 33.05
N ARG A 579 -21.36 5.05 33.30
CA ARG A 579 -22.28 6.15 33.64
C ARG A 579 -21.86 6.87 34.92
N ARG A 580 -21.56 6.14 36.00
CA ARG A 580 -21.10 6.75 37.27
C ARG A 580 -19.83 7.57 37.09
N ALA A 581 -18.86 7.03 36.34
CA ALA A 581 -17.62 7.73 36.07
C ALA A 581 -17.85 8.98 35.21
N GLN A 582 -18.68 8.90 34.17
CA GLN A 582 -19.07 10.04 33.33
C GLN A 582 -19.81 11.13 34.11
N GLU A 583 -20.75 10.76 34.98
CA GLU A 583 -21.47 11.69 35.86
C GLU A 583 -20.47 12.43 36.77
N THR A 584 -19.58 11.70 37.44
CA THR A 584 -18.54 12.28 38.31
C THR A 584 -17.64 13.24 37.54
N VAL A 585 -17.16 12.85 36.35
CA VAL A 585 -16.29 13.66 35.50
C VAL A 585 -17.03 14.90 34.96
N ALA A 586 -18.31 14.79 34.62
CA ALA A 586 -19.11 15.90 34.13
C ALA A 586 -19.45 16.92 35.22
N GLU A 587 -19.76 16.44 36.43
CA GLU A 587 -20.11 17.26 37.59
C GLU A 587 -18.90 18.02 38.15
N LEU A 588 -17.76 17.33 38.31
CA LEU A 588 -16.57 17.88 38.97
C LEU A 588 -15.56 18.48 37.98
N GLY A 589 -15.67 18.17 36.69
CA GLY A 589 -14.70 18.54 35.66
C GLY A 589 -14.83 19.99 35.15
N GLY A 590 -13.80 20.44 34.44
CA GLY A 590 -13.77 21.69 33.70
C GLY A 590 -14.35 21.53 32.28
N ALA A 591 -14.06 22.50 31.41
CA ALA A 591 -14.50 22.45 30.01
C ALA A 591 -13.93 21.25 29.21
N PRO A 592 -12.65 20.84 29.38
CA PRO A 592 -12.12 19.68 28.68
C PRO A 592 -12.81 18.36 29.08
N GLU A 593 -13.06 18.15 30.37
CA GLU A 593 -13.67 16.93 30.91
C GLU A 593 -15.14 16.82 30.50
N ARG A 594 -15.89 17.92 30.57
CA ARG A 594 -17.27 17.95 30.08
C ARG A 594 -17.34 17.68 28.57
N ARG A 595 -16.37 18.17 27.80
CA ARG A 595 -16.28 17.88 26.35
C ARG A 595 -16.02 16.41 26.09
N LEU A 596 -15.08 15.78 26.82
CA LEU A 596 -14.83 14.34 26.75
C LEU A 596 -16.14 13.55 26.95
N VAL A 597 -16.86 13.83 28.04
CA VAL A 597 -18.11 13.11 28.36
C VAL A 597 -19.17 13.31 27.28
N LEU A 598 -19.36 14.54 26.79
CA LEU A 598 -20.34 14.83 25.73
C LEU A 598 -19.97 14.17 24.40
N GLN A 599 -18.70 14.17 24.04
CA GLN A 599 -18.22 13.65 22.76
C GLN A 599 -18.32 12.13 22.69
N HIS A 600 -18.01 11.44 23.79
CA HIS A 600 -17.89 9.98 23.79
C HIS A 600 -19.04 9.26 24.49
N GLY A 601 -19.90 9.95 25.25
CA GLY A 601 -21.02 9.34 25.99
C GLY A 601 -21.93 8.47 25.13
N ALA A 602 -22.40 9.01 24.00
CA ALA A 602 -23.25 8.28 23.06
C ALA A 602 -22.54 7.08 22.38
N ALA A 603 -21.21 7.16 22.21
CA ALA A 603 -20.44 6.06 21.63
C ALA A 603 -20.32 4.87 22.59
N HIS A 604 -20.19 5.11 23.90
CA HIS A 604 -20.19 4.05 24.90
C HIS A 604 -21.54 3.32 24.94
N GLU A 605 -22.66 4.05 24.92
CA GLU A 605 -24.00 3.44 24.89
C GLU A 605 -24.21 2.60 23.63
N ALA A 606 -23.80 3.11 22.46
CA ALA A 606 -23.86 2.38 21.20
C ALA A 606 -23.00 1.11 21.23
N LEU A 607 -21.75 1.19 21.70
CA LEU A 607 -20.87 0.02 21.81
C LEU A 607 -21.45 -1.06 22.73
N LEU A 608 -21.99 -0.66 23.89
CA LEU A 608 -22.63 -1.59 24.82
C LEU A 608 -23.85 -2.29 24.18
N ALA A 609 -24.65 -1.56 23.40
CA ALA A 609 -25.78 -2.13 22.66
C ALA A 609 -25.33 -3.12 21.57
N GLU A 610 -24.28 -2.79 20.81
CA GLU A 610 -23.70 -3.68 19.80
C GLU A 610 -23.12 -4.96 20.43
N LEU A 611 -22.40 -4.84 21.56
CA LEU A 611 -21.89 -6.00 22.29
C LEU A 611 -23.01 -6.89 22.82
N GLN A 612 -24.08 -6.28 23.33
CA GLN A 612 -25.27 -7.02 23.76
C GLN A 612 -25.95 -7.73 22.58
N ALA A 613 -26.07 -7.09 21.42
CA ALA A 613 -26.63 -7.68 20.22
C ALA A 613 -25.75 -8.84 19.69
N ALA A 614 -24.43 -8.67 19.68
CA ALA A 614 -23.47 -9.69 19.31
C ALA A 614 -23.58 -10.95 20.21
N GLY A 615 -23.78 -10.77 21.51
CA GLY A 615 -24.00 -11.84 22.48
C GLY A 615 -25.39 -12.50 22.38
N ALA A 616 -26.42 -11.77 21.98
CA ALA A 616 -27.78 -12.31 21.79
C ALA A 616 -27.92 -13.16 20.50
N GLY A 617 -27.01 -12.99 19.53
CA GLY A 617 -27.08 -13.59 18.20
C GLY A 617 -26.44 -14.99 18.02
N THR A 618 -25.80 -15.59 19.04
CA THR A 618 -24.95 -16.78 18.83
C THR A 618 -25.11 -17.95 19.82
N ILE A 619 -26.12 -17.95 20.70
CA ILE A 619 -26.47 -19.14 21.50
C ILE A 619 -27.90 -19.58 21.20
N ALA A 620 -28.15 -19.95 19.94
CA ALA A 620 -29.31 -20.73 19.55
C ALA A 620 -28.85 -21.99 18.78
N ALA A 621 -28.85 -23.11 19.53
CA ALA A 621 -28.91 -24.51 19.11
C ALA A 621 -27.86 -25.07 18.12
N GLY A 622 -26.91 -25.84 18.65
CA GLY A 622 -26.24 -26.91 17.90
C GLY A 622 -24.89 -27.37 18.45
N GLY A 623 -24.89 -28.25 19.46
CA GLY A 623 -23.69 -29.01 19.84
C GLY A 623 -23.44 -29.07 21.35
N THR A 624 -24.05 -30.04 22.02
CA THR A 624 -23.64 -30.47 23.36
C THR A 624 -22.16 -30.89 23.34
N ILE A 625 -21.30 -30.10 23.98
CA ILE A 625 -19.97 -30.55 24.40
C ILE A 625 -20.18 -31.41 25.64
N ALA A 626 -20.01 -32.72 25.50
CA ALA A 626 -19.94 -33.63 26.63
C ALA A 626 -18.70 -33.28 27.48
N PRO A 627 -18.76 -33.39 28.82
CA PRO A 627 -17.60 -33.14 29.67
C PRO A 627 -16.47 -34.12 29.33
N PRO A 628 -15.19 -33.71 29.47
CA PRO A 628 -14.05 -34.55 29.12
C PRO A 628 -14.06 -35.83 29.96
N ALA A 629 -13.99 -36.97 29.28
CA ALA A 629 -13.79 -38.27 29.91
C ALA A 629 -12.43 -38.26 30.64
N GLN A 630 -12.40 -38.81 31.86
CA GLN A 630 -11.18 -38.98 32.64
C GLN A 630 -10.11 -39.74 31.84
N PRO A 631 -8.82 -39.37 31.98
CA PRO A 631 -7.73 -40.06 31.30
C PRO A 631 -7.61 -41.51 31.79
N PRO A 632 -7.30 -42.49 30.92
CA PRO A 632 -7.07 -43.86 31.34
C PRO A 632 -5.78 -43.96 32.19
N PRO A 633 -5.73 -44.88 33.16
CA PRO A 633 -4.53 -45.05 33.99
C PRO A 633 -3.34 -45.52 33.14
N PRO A 634 -2.11 -45.17 33.54
CA PRO A 634 -0.90 -45.51 32.80
C PRO A 634 -0.75 -47.04 32.70
N ARG A 635 -0.58 -47.54 31.46
CA ARG A 635 -0.20 -48.93 31.22
C ARG A 635 1.22 -49.14 31.74
N THR A 636 1.34 -50.01 32.75
CA THR A 636 2.61 -50.57 33.19
C THR A 636 3.24 -51.39 32.06
N GLN A 637 4.56 -51.29 31.96
CA GLN A 637 5.40 -52.03 31.01
C GLN A 637 5.22 -53.54 31.16
N GLY A 638 5.12 -54.22 30.02
CA GLY A 638 5.15 -55.67 29.84
C GLY A 638 5.44 -55.98 28.39
#